data_AF-A0A4Q2YN92-F1
#
_entry.id   AF-A0A4Q2YN92-F1
#
_cell.length_a   1.000
_cell.length_b   1.000
_cell.length_c   1.000
_cell.angle_alpha   90.00
_cell.angle_beta   90.00
_cell.angle_gamma   90.00
#
_symmetry.space_group_name_H-M   'P 1'
#
loop_
_entity.id
_entity.type
_entity.pdbx_description
1 polymer ?
#
loop_
_entity_poly.entity_id
_entity_poly.type
_entity_poly.pdbx_seq_one_letter_code
_entity_poly.pdbx_strand_id
1 'polypeptide(L)'
;MKKQSLLLAAAGLAFTLSACDKKTADAVHKPADAASPASTESAAARTVPKVDPKVAFQDGLNALAVEVEAITKEAKESGNPLLMMQKLPPILEKAKAVPTTGLSGELSTAYDEFLKSNDAVLEVLKVIPADLPTKQEEMAAYMQAHPEAAKAFMEMQPKLQEASQKAEEAKNNLKAAAEKEGIDINKFLTAGD
;
A
#
# COMPACT_ATOMS: atom_id res chain seq x y z
N MET A 1 16.41 32.95 -2.99
CA MET A 1 16.16 31.86 -2.02
C MET A 1 15.07 30.94 -2.57
N LYS A 2 15.32 29.61 -2.49
CA LYS A 2 14.35 28.48 -2.41
C LYS A 2 13.34 28.27 -3.55
N LYS A 3 13.71 27.43 -4.54
CA LYS A 3 12.81 26.69 -5.47
C LYS A 3 12.65 25.20 -5.05
N GLN A 4 12.60 24.91 -3.75
CA GLN A 4 12.69 23.55 -3.22
C GLN A 4 11.34 22.93 -2.76
N SER A 5 10.24 23.67 -2.82
CA SER A 5 9.00 23.25 -2.12
C SER A 5 8.06 22.37 -2.92
N LEU A 6 8.20 22.28 -4.26
CA LEU A 6 7.30 21.44 -5.08
C LEU A 6 7.85 20.02 -5.32
N LEU A 7 9.19 19.87 -5.29
CA LEU A 7 9.86 18.56 -5.38
C LEU A 7 9.76 17.73 -4.08
N LEU A 8 9.38 18.36 -2.96
CA LEU A 8 9.29 17.68 -1.67
C LEU A 8 8.06 16.76 -1.56
N ALA A 9 6.99 17.03 -2.31
CA ALA A 9 5.83 16.15 -2.36
C ALA A 9 6.11 14.86 -3.16
N ALA A 10 7.02 14.92 -4.15
CA ALA A 10 7.52 13.75 -4.87
C ALA A 10 8.62 13.00 -4.08
N ALA A 11 9.33 13.67 -3.17
CA ALA A 11 10.33 13.03 -2.34
C ALA A 11 9.72 12.12 -1.26
N GLY A 12 8.49 12.39 -0.79
CA GLY A 12 7.80 11.55 0.20
C GLY A 12 7.48 10.12 -0.29
N LEU A 13 7.41 9.91 -1.60
CA LEU A 13 7.24 8.59 -2.22
C LEU A 13 8.57 7.96 -2.69
N ALA A 14 9.70 8.66 -2.52
CA ALA A 14 11.02 8.20 -2.98
C ALA A 14 12.02 7.97 -1.82
N PHE A 15 11.63 8.16 -0.55
CA PHE A 15 12.56 8.11 0.59
C PHE A 15 12.85 6.70 1.14
N THR A 16 12.39 5.63 0.49
CA THR A 16 12.81 4.25 0.82
C THR A 16 13.95 3.73 -0.07
N LEU A 17 14.37 4.49 -1.10
CA LEU A 17 15.39 4.06 -2.08
C LEU A 17 16.85 4.37 -1.68
N SER A 18 17.16 4.41 -0.38
CA SER A 18 18.56 4.54 0.09
C SER A 18 18.84 3.69 1.32
N ALA A 19 18.71 2.38 1.15
CA ALA A 19 19.46 1.41 1.94
C ALA A 19 19.91 0.26 1.03
N CYS A 20 20.96 0.55 0.25
CA CYS A 20 21.77 -0.47 -0.42
C CYS A 20 22.35 -1.46 0.61
N ASP A 21 22.04 -2.72 0.37
CA ASP A 21 22.94 -3.88 0.39
C ASP A 21 23.85 -4.08 1.61
N LYS A 22 23.46 -5.04 2.46
CA LYS A 22 24.43 -5.96 3.06
C LYS A 22 23.82 -7.34 3.27
N LYS A 23 23.82 -8.10 2.18
CA LYS A 23 23.50 -9.53 2.16
C LYS A 23 24.57 -10.31 2.95
N THR A 24 24.16 -11.05 3.99
CA THR A 24 25.02 -12.02 4.69
C THR A 24 24.37 -13.40 4.62
N ALA A 25 25.09 -14.31 3.95
CA ALA A 25 25.21 -15.75 4.10
C ALA A 25 23.97 -16.64 4.38
N ASP A 26 23.65 -17.46 3.37
CA ASP A 26 23.72 -18.94 3.38
C ASP A 26 23.40 -19.72 4.68
N ALA A 27 22.40 -20.60 4.62
CA ALA A 27 22.48 -21.94 5.21
C ALA A 27 21.43 -22.87 4.59
N VAL A 28 21.89 -23.74 3.68
CA VAL A 28 21.18 -24.92 3.18
C VAL A 28 21.15 -26.01 4.26
N HIS A 29 19.97 -26.53 4.59
CA HIS A 29 19.82 -27.83 5.24
C HIS A 29 18.69 -28.66 4.61
N LYS A 30 19.06 -29.82 4.06
CA LYS A 30 18.20 -30.98 3.73
C LYS A 30 18.59 -32.12 4.69
N PRO A 31 17.68 -33.06 5.05
CA PRO A 31 17.49 -34.34 4.31
C PRO A 31 15.98 -34.68 4.11
N ALA A 32 15.48 -35.18 2.97
CA ALA A 32 15.39 -36.60 2.51
C ALA A 32 14.76 -37.53 3.58
N ASP A 33 13.74 -38.38 3.37
CA ASP A 33 13.04 -38.92 2.18
C ASP A 33 11.78 -39.70 2.65
N ALA A 34 10.93 -40.08 1.68
CA ALA A 34 10.10 -41.28 1.60
C ALA A 34 8.73 -41.46 2.34
N ALA A 35 7.75 -41.79 1.48
CA ALA A 35 6.74 -42.86 1.57
C ALA A 35 5.32 -42.54 2.10
N SER A 36 4.37 -42.59 1.15
CA SER A 36 2.94 -42.93 1.28
C SER A 36 2.77 -44.46 0.97
N PRO A 37 1.60 -45.15 1.04
CA PRO A 37 0.21 -44.64 1.12
C PRO A 37 -0.84 -45.49 1.92
N ALA A 38 -2.10 -45.02 1.84
CA ALA A 38 -3.42 -45.71 1.98
C ALA A 38 -3.95 -46.03 3.40
N SER A 39 -5.25 -45.95 3.75
CA SER A 39 -6.51 -45.44 3.17
C SER A 39 -7.56 -45.50 4.31
N THR A 40 -8.56 -44.60 4.36
CA THR A 40 -9.98 -44.96 4.63
C THR A 40 -10.89 -43.72 4.54
N GLU A 41 -11.98 -43.94 3.81
CA GLU A 41 -13.04 -43.03 3.42
C GLU A 41 -14.06 -42.85 4.56
N SER A 42 -14.51 -41.62 4.86
CA SER A 42 -15.80 -41.37 5.52
C SER A 42 -16.24 -39.89 5.42
N ALA A 43 -17.51 -39.71 5.05
CA ALA A 43 -18.32 -38.48 5.00
C ALA A 43 -18.02 -37.46 3.88
N ALA A 44 -18.90 -37.45 2.87
CA ALA A 44 -19.11 -36.32 1.96
C ALA A 44 -19.71 -35.12 2.71
N ALA A 45 -18.90 -34.43 3.51
CA ALA A 45 -19.08 -33.01 3.70
C ALA A 45 -18.89 -32.38 2.31
N ARG A 46 -19.80 -31.52 1.86
CA ARG A 46 -19.54 -30.66 0.70
C ARG A 46 -18.19 -29.99 0.95
N THR A 47 -17.17 -30.43 0.23
CA THR A 47 -15.81 -29.95 0.35
C THR A 47 -15.77 -28.55 -0.24
N VAL A 48 -16.26 -27.57 0.52
CA VAL A 48 -15.80 -26.20 0.34
C VAL A 48 -14.29 -26.32 0.48
N PRO A 49 -13.48 -26.00 -0.56
CA PRO A 49 -12.04 -26.00 -0.39
C PRO A 49 -11.76 -25.09 0.80
N LYS A 50 -11.19 -25.68 1.85
CA LYS A 50 -10.81 -24.99 3.07
C LYS A 50 -9.56 -24.21 2.70
N VAL A 51 -9.74 -23.09 2.00
CA VAL A 51 -8.63 -22.21 1.64
C VAL A 51 -8.02 -21.74 2.96
N ASP A 52 -6.72 -21.92 3.10
CA ASP A 52 -5.99 -21.46 4.28
C ASP A 52 -6.20 -19.93 4.41
N PRO A 53 -6.67 -19.43 5.57
CA PRO A 53 -6.95 -18.00 5.75
C PRO A 53 -5.75 -17.09 5.45
N LYS A 54 -4.53 -17.54 5.76
CA LYS A 54 -3.30 -16.78 5.50
C LYS A 54 -3.01 -16.70 4.02
N VAL A 55 -3.20 -17.82 3.30
CA VAL A 55 -3.05 -17.86 1.84
C VAL A 55 -4.09 -16.96 1.16
N ALA A 56 -5.36 -17.03 1.58
CA ALA A 56 -6.41 -16.16 1.03
C ALA A 56 -6.14 -14.66 1.27
N PHE A 57 -5.65 -14.31 2.46
CA PHE A 57 -5.25 -12.95 2.79
C PHE A 57 -4.07 -12.49 1.93
N GLN A 58 -3.01 -13.30 1.85
CA GLN A 58 -1.82 -13.01 1.05
C GLN A 58 -2.14 -12.87 -0.44
N ASP A 59 -2.96 -13.75 -0.99
CA ASP A 59 -3.40 -13.68 -2.39
C ASP A 59 -4.22 -12.42 -2.66
N GLY A 60 -5.11 -12.03 -1.73
CA GLY A 60 -5.85 -10.77 -1.81
C GLY A 60 -4.91 -9.55 -1.85
N LEU A 61 -3.90 -9.52 -0.98
CA LEU A 61 -2.90 -8.45 -0.96
C LEU A 61 -2.02 -8.45 -2.23
N ASN A 62 -1.63 -9.62 -2.73
CA ASN A 62 -0.85 -9.75 -3.96
C ASN A 62 -1.62 -9.28 -5.20
N ALA A 63 -2.93 -9.54 -5.26
CA ALA A 63 -3.78 -9.03 -6.32
C ALA A 63 -3.84 -7.50 -6.30
N LEU A 64 -3.99 -6.91 -5.11
CA LEU A 64 -3.95 -5.44 -4.95
C LEU A 64 -2.59 -4.86 -5.32
N ALA A 65 -1.50 -5.55 -4.97
CA ALA A 65 -0.15 -5.11 -5.32
C ALA A 65 0.01 -4.93 -6.85
N VAL A 66 -0.51 -5.87 -7.65
CA VAL A 66 -0.46 -5.78 -9.12
C VAL A 66 -1.22 -4.56 -9.63
N GLU A 67 -2.38 -4.25 -9.04
CA GLU A 67 -3.15 -3.06 -9.41
C GLU A 67 -2.41 -1.77 -9.05
N VAL A 68 -1.81 -1.70 -7.86
CA VAL A 68 -1.01 -0.54 -7.42
C VAL A 68 0.21 -0.36 -8.33
N GLU A 69 0.95 -1.44 -8.64
CA GLU A 69 2.09 -1.42 -9.57
C GLU A 69 1.68 -0.86 -10.95
N ALA A 70 0.52 -1.27 -11.46
CA ALA A 70 0.00 -0.80 -12.75
C ALA A 70 -0.31 0.71 -12.72
N ILE A 71 -0.94 1.20 -11.64
CA ILE A 71 -1.25 2.63 -11.46
C ILE A 71 0.06 3.43 -11.33
N THR A 72 1.01 2.95 -10.53
CA THR A 72 2.32 3.60 -10.34
C THR A 72 3.07 3.70 -11.68
N LYS A 73 3.05 2.64 -12.48
CA LYS A 73 3.64 2.64 -13.82
C LYS A 73 2.95 3.65 -14.74
N GLU A 74 1.62 3.67 -14.77
CA GLU A 74 0.84 4.61 -15.57
C GLU A 74 1.11 6.06 -15.16
N ALA A 75 1.22 6.35 -13.86
CA ALA A 75 1.57 7.68 -13.35
C ALA A 75 2.98 8.11 -13.81
N LYS A 76 3.95 7.19 -13.76
CA LYS A 76 5.34 7.41 -14.23
C LYS A 76 5.38 7.65 -15.75
N GLU A 77 4.66 6.87 -16.54
CA GLU A 77 4.64 6.97 -18.01
C GLU A 77 3.87 8.20 -18.53
N SER A 78 2.77 8.55 -17.87
CA SER A 78 1.96 9.72 -18.24
C SER A 78 2.52 11.05 -17.73
N GLY A 79 3.50 11.01 -16.83
CA GLY A 79 4.00 12.19 -16.12
C GLY A 79 2.93 12.87 -15.26
N ASN A 80 1.84 12.17 -14.92
CA ASN A 80 0.73 12.68 -14.13
C ASN A 80 0.84 12.20 -12.67
N PRO A 81 1.40 13.00 -11.76
CA PRO A 81 1.53 12.62 -10.36
C PRO A 81 0.17 12.51 -9.63
N LEU A 82 -0.90 13.11 -10.18
CA LEU A 82 -2.25 13.08 -9.59
C LEU A 82 -2.98 11.76 -9.87
N LEU A 83 -2.46 10.95 -10.79
CA LEU A 83 -3.10 9.70 -11.20
C LEU A 83 -3.20 8.71 -10.03
N MET A 84 -2.18 8.66 -9.17
CA MET A 84 -2.21 7.89 -7.92
C MET A 84 -3.34 8.38 -7.01
N MET A 85 -3.46 9.69 -6.81
CA MET A 85 -4.53 10.25 -5.98
C MET A 85 -5.93 9.91 -6.49
N GLN A 86 -6.11 9.88 -7.81
CA GLN A 86 -7.38 9.55 -8.43
C GLN A 86 -7.72 8.06 -8.35
N LYS A 87 -6.71 7.18 -8.44
CA LYS A 87 -6.92 5.72 -8.50
C LYS A 87 -6.68 4.98 -7.19
N LEU A 88 -6.12 5.62 -6.16
CA LEU A 88 -5.97 5.02 -4.83
C LEU A 88 -7.31 4.75 -4.09
N PRO A 89 -8.33 5.63 -4.14
CA PRO A 89 -9.60 5.36 -3.47
C PRO A 89 -10.26 4.01 -3.83
N PRO A 90 -10.43 3.64 -5.11
CA PRO A 90 -11.00 2.34 -5.44
C PRO A 90 -10.10 1.15 -5.04
N ILE A 91 -8.78 1.33 -4.98
CA ILE A 91 -7.87 0.29 -4.46
C ILE A 91 -8.09 0.09 -2.97
N LEU A 92 -8.26 1.17 -2.20
CA LEU A 92 -8.50 1.07 -0.77
C LEU A 92 -9.86 0.41 -0.46
N GLU A 93 -10.88 0.66 -1.28
CA GLU A 93 -12.16 -0.05 -1.17
C GLU A 93 -12.01 -1.55 -1.45
N LYS A 94 -11.18 -1.95 -2.41
CA LYS A 94 -10.86 -3.37 -2.63
C LYS A 94 -10.04 -3.96 -1.48
N ALA A 95 -9.15 -3.18 -0.87
CA ALA A 95 -8.40 -3.59 0.31
C ALA A 95 -9.32 -3.89 1.51
N LYS A 96 -10.37 -3.09 1.73
CA LYS A 96 -11.40 -3.38 2.74
C LYS A 96 -12.14 -4.71 2.50
N ALA A 97 -12.13 -5.24 1.27
CA ALA A 97 -12.75 -6.51 0.92
C ALA A 97 -11.80 -7.73 1.06
N VAL A 98 -10.53 -7.52 1.40
CA VAL A 98 -9.58 -8.62 1.61
C VAL A 98 -10.04 -9.46 2.81
N PRO A 99 -10.11 -10.80 2.69
CA PRO A 99 -10.62 -11.64 3.76
C PRO A 99 -9.66 -11.65 4.96
N THR A 100 -10.14 -11.18 6.11
CA THR A 100 -9.42 -11.23 7.39
C THR A 100 -9.93 -12.32 8.34
N THR A 101 -10.98 -13.06 7.94
CA THR A 101 -11.59 -14.10 8.77
C THR A 101 -10.62 -15.26 8.97
N GLY A 102 -10.35 -15.60 10.22
CA GLY A 102 -9.43 -16.70 10.58
C GLY A 102 -7.96 -16.28 10.71
N LEU A 103 -7.64 -15.00 10.55
CA LEU A 103 -6.34 -14.42 10.93
C LEU A 103 -6.28 -14.19 12.44
N SER A 104 -5.07 -13.98 12.98
CA SER A 104 -4.95 -13.59 14.39
C SER A 104 -5.57 -12.21 14.65
N GLY A 105 -5.96 -11.97 15.91
CA GLY A 105 -6.44 -10.66 16.34
C GLY A 105 -5.40 -9.55 16.14
N GLU A 106 -4.10 -9.86 16.28
CA GLU A 106 -3.02 -8.91 16.07
C GLU A 106 -2.90 -8.49 14.60
N LEU A 107 -2.87 -9.47 13.68
CA LEU A 107 -2.75 -9.20 12.25
C LEU A 107 -3.99 -8.49 11.68
N SER A 108 -5.19 -8.92 12.08
CA SER A 108 -6.44 -8.27 11.67
C SER A 108 -6.53 -6.82 12.18
N THR A 109 -6.16 -6.58 13.44
CA THR A 109 -6.13 -5.21 13.99
C THR A 109 -5.11 -4.34 13.26
N ALA A 110 -3.90 -4.85 13.03
CA ALA A 110 -2.87 -4.10 12.30
C ALA A 110 -3.30 -3.79 10.85
N TYR A 111 -4.02 -4.70 10.20
CA TYR A 111 -4.57 -4.47 8.87
C TYR A 111 -5.69 -3.40 8.88
N ASP A 112 -6.59 -3.44 9.86
CA ASP A 112 -7.63 -2.43 10.02
C ASP A 112 -7.04 -1.03 10.31
N GLU A 113 -6.00 -0.96 11.13
CA GLU A 113 -5.27 0.29 11.40
C GLU A 113 -4.59 0.82 10.14
N PHE A 114 -3.96 -0.06 9.36
CA PHE A 114 -3.41 0.29 8.05
C PHE A 114 -4.47 0.87 7.10
N LEU A 115 -5.65 0.24 7.01
CA LEU A 115 -6.75 0.75 6.18
C LEU A 115 -7.21 2.14 6.65
N LYS A 116 -7.41 2.32 7.97
CA LYS A 116 -7.84 3.60 8.55
C LYS A 116 -6.81 4.71 8.36
N SER A 117 -5.53 4.41 8.48
CA SER A 117 -4.48 5.40 8.26
C SER A 117 -4.39 5.84 6.80
N ASN A 118 -4.61 4.91 5.85
CA ASN A 118 -4.68 5.23 4.43
C ASN A 118 -5.95 6.03 4.08
N ASP A 119 -7.10 5.70 4.67
CA ASP A 119 -8.32 6.52 4.54
C ASP A 119 -8.07 7.96 5.03
N ALA A 120 -7.37 8.13 6.16
CA ALA A 120 -7.02 9.45 6.69
C ALA A 120 -6.10 10.25 5.75
N VAL A 121 -5.13 9.60 5.09
CA VAL A 121 -4.32 10.23 4.05
C VAL A 121 -5.19 10.68 2.87
N LEU A 122 -6.11 9.83 2.41
CA LEU A 122 -7.04 10.18 1.33
C LEU A 122 -7.94 11.36 1.70
N GLU A 123 -8.45 11.43 2.93
CA GLU A 123 -9.25 12.57 3.40
C GLU A 123 -8.49 13.89 3.33
N VAL A 124 -7.20 13.87 3.68
CA VAL A 124 -6.35 15.07 3.55
C VAL A 124 -6.14 15.42 2.08
N LEU A 125 -5.93 14.43 1.22
CA LEU A 125 -5.69 14.62 -0.21
C LEU A 125 -6.94 15.08 -0.99
N LYS A 126 -8.15 14.83 -0.50
CA LYS A 126 -9.41 15.33 -1.09
C LYS A 126 -9.51 16.86 -1.13
N VAL A 127 -8.67 17.55 -0.36
CA VAL A 127 -8.56 19.01 -0.36
C VAL A 127 -7.89 19.53 -1.65
N ILE A 128 -7.15 18.67 -2.36
CA ILE A 128 -6.57 19.03 -3.66
C ILE A 128 -7.70 19.17 -4.68
N PRO A 129 -7.81 20.31 -5.37
CA PRO A 129 -8.81 20.50 -6.41
C PRO A 129 -8.71 19.44 -7.50
N ALA A 130 -9.86 18.88 -7.92
CA ALA A 130 -9.90 17.85 -8.95
C ALA A 130 -9.49 18.36 -10.34
N ASP A 131 -9.62 19.67 -10.57
CA ASP A 131 -9.25 20.38 -11.79
C ASP A 131 -7.80 20.89 -11.77
N LEU A 132 -7.02 20.52 -10.75
CA LEU A 132 -5.60 20.87 -10.69
C LEU A 132 -4.90 20.38 -11.97
N PRO A 133 -4.19 21.26 -12.69
CA PRO A 133 -3.55 20.89 -13.93
C PRO A 133 -2.47 19.83 -13.69
N THR A 134 -2.41 18.86 -14.58
CA THR A 134 -1.41 17.78 -14.54
C THR A 134 -0.05 18.24 -15.08
N LYS A 135 -0.03 19.33 -15.86
CA LYS A 135 1.20 19.91 -16.41
C LYS A 135 1.74 21.05 -15.55
N GLN A 136 3.05 21.02 -15.33
CA GLN A 136 3.76 22.02 -14.54
C GLN A 136 3.64 23.44 -15.12
N GLU A 137 3.61 23.58 -16.45
CA GLU A 137 3.49 24.87 -17.16
C GLU A 137 2.13 25.55 -16.95
N GLU A 138 1.07 24.79 -16.72
CA GLU A 138 -0.29 25.28 -16.50
C GLU A 138 -0.53 25.65 -15.02
N MET A 139 0.30 25.14 -14.11
CA MET A 139 0.17 25.32 -12.66
C MET A 139 0.26 26.79 -12.22
N ALA A 140 1.13 27.58 -12.86
CA ALA A 140 1.31 28.99 -12.49
C ALA A 140 0.07 29.84 -12.81
N ALA A 141 -0.54 29.61 -13.97
CA ALA A 141 -1.77 30.27 -14.37
C ALA A 141 -2.95 29.82 -13.50
N TYR A 142 -3.02 28.52 -13.19
CA TYR A 142 -4.04 27.98 -12.28
C TYR A 142 -3.96 28.60 -10.88
N MET A 143 -2.77 28.69 -10.28
CA MET A 143 -2.61 29.30 -8.94
C MET A 143 -2.95 30.80 -8.91
N GLN A 144 -2.81 31.50 -10.04
CA GLN A 144 -3.27 32.89 -10.15
C GLN A 144 -4.79 33.00 -10.26
N ALA A 145 -5.42 32.08 -10.98
CA ALA A 145 -6.87 32.00 -11.14
C ALA A 145 -7.58 31.46 -9.88
N HIS A 146 -6.90 30.62 -9.10
CA HIS A 146 -7.41 29.91 -7.92
C HIS A 146 -6.53 30.18 -6.69
N PRO A 147 -6.51 31.41 -6.15
CA PRO A 147 -5.73 31.73 -4.95
C PRO A 147 -6.11 30.89 -3.73
N GLU A 148 -7.34 30.38 -3.67
CA GLU A 148 -7.83 29.44 -2.67
C GLU A 148 -7.09 28.09 -2.71
N ALA A 149 -6.64 27.65 -3.89
CA ALA A 149 -5.88 26.40 -4.03
C ALA A 149 -4.54 26.49 -3.28
N ALA A 150 -3.84 27.62 -3.39
CA ALA A 150 -2.58 27.84 -2.68
C ALA A 150 -2.76 27.76 -1.15
N LYS A 151 -3.85 28.34 -0.62
CA LYS A 151 -4.18 28.25 0.81
C LYS A 151 -4.51 26.82 1.22
N ALA A 152 -5.30 26.11 0.40
CA ALA A 152 -5.64 24.71 0.61
C ALA A 152 -4.38 23.82 0.68
N PHE A 153 -3.41 24.02 -0.22
CA PHE A 153 -2.12 23.32 -0.19
C PHE A 153 -1.32 23.61 1.10
N MET A 154 -1.27 24.87 1.54
CA MET A 154 -0.56 25.24 2.77
C MET A 154 -1.19 24.60 4.02
N GLU A 155 -2.53 24.59 4.12
CA GLU A 155 -3.24 23.98 5.24
C GLU A 155 -3.20 22.44 5.21
N MET A 156 -3.09 21.86 4.02
CA MET A 156 -3.00 20.42 3.81
C MET A 156 -1.63 19.86 4.19
N GLN A 157 -0.52 20.56 3.89
CA GLN A 157 0.85 20.07 4.12
C GLN A 157 1.09 19.49 5.53
N PRO A 158 0.81 20.19 6.64
CA PRO A 158 1.04 19.63 7.98
C PRO A 158 0.15 18.43 8.28
N LYS A 159 -1.11 18.45 7.83
CA LYS A 159 -2.06 17.34 8.02
C LYS A 159 -1.62 16.10 7.24
N LEU A 160 -1.10 16.31 6.03
CA LEU A 160 -0.60 15.22 5.19
C LEU A 160 0.64 14.61 5.82
N GLN A 161 1.56 15.44 6.30
CA GLN A 161 2.75 14.96 7.00
C GLN A 161 2.40 14.11 8.24
N GLU A 162 1.43 14.53 9.05
CA GLU A 162 0.98 13.76 10.21
C GLU A 162 0.29 12.45 9.80
N ALA A 163 -0.62 12.51 8.82
CA ALA A 163 -1.33 11.33 8.32
C ALA A 163 -0.38 10.32 7.67
N SER A 164 0.62 10.78 6.91
CA SER A 164 1.65 9.94 6.30
C SER A 164 2.53 9.26 7.34
N GLN A 165 2.89 9.95 8.44
CA GLN A 165 3.65 9.31 9.53
C GLN A 165 2.84 8.20 10.19
N LYS A 166 1.56 8.43 10.46
CA LYS A 166 0.66 7.40 11.01
C LYS A 166 0.48 6.23 10.05
N ALA A 167 0.38 6.50 8.75
CA ALA A 167 0.29 5.45 7.72
C ALA A 167 1.57 4.62 7.64
N GLU A 168 2.73 5.24 7.78
CA GLU A 168 4.02 4.53 7.81
C GLU A 168 4.17 3.69 9.09
N GLU A 169 3.73 4.19 10.24
CA GLU A 169 3.70 3.41 11.48
C GLU A 169 2.77 2.18 11.35
N ALA A 170 1.56 2.37 10.83
CA ALA A 170 0.61 1.29 10.61
C ALA A 170 1.12 0.26 9.57
N LYS A 171 1.81 0.72 8.51
CA LYS A 171 2.51 -0.13 7.54
C LYS A 171 3.54 -1.02 8.22
N ASN A 172 4.37 -0.45 9.09
CA ASN A 172 5.41 -1.20 9.81
C ASN A 172 4.82 -2.18 10.83
N ASN A 173 3.74 -1.81 11.52
CA ASN A 173 3.03 -2.71 12.43
C ASN A 173 2.39 -3.89 11.69
N LEU A 174 1.75 -3.63 10.54
CA LEU A 174 1.19 -4.67 9.68
C LEU A 174 2.28 -5.63 9.17
N LYS A 175 3.44 -5.09 8.75
CA LYS A 175 4.59 -5.90 8.35
C LYS A 175 5.05 -6.82 9.48
N ALA A 176 5.27 -6.27 10.68
CA ALA A 176 5.72 -7.05 11.83
C ALA A 176 4.71 -8.14 12.23
N ALA A 177 3.41 -7.84 12.20
CA ALA A 177 2.36 -8.81 12.49
C ALA A 177 2.32 -9.94 11.44
N ALA A 178 2.45 -9.61 10.15
CA ALA A 178 2.49 -10.59 9.07
C ALA A 178 3.74 -11.49 9.15
N GLU A 179 4.91 -10.92 9.45
CA GLU A 179 6.17 -11.66 9.64
C GLU A 179 6.10 -12.67 10.78
N LYS A 180 5.51 -12.30 11.93
CA LYS A 180 5.28 -13.23 13.06
C LYS A 180 4.43 -14.44 12.67
N GLU A 181 3.54 -14.25 11.69
CA GLU A 181 2.62 -15.27 11.20
C GLU A 181 3.13 -16.04 9.98
N GLY A 182 4.31 -15.69 9.46
CA GLY A 182 4.92 -16.30 8.28
C GLY A 182 4.23 -15.90 6.96
N ILE A 183 3.57 -14.74 6.92
CA ILE A 183 2.87 -14.23 5.72
C ILE A 183 3.75 -13.20 5.04
N ASP A 184 4.09 -13.42 3.77
CA ASP A 184 4.86 -12.44 2.99
C ASP A 184 3.94 -11.43 2.30
N ILE A 185 3.92 -10.22 2.84
CA ILE A 185 3.17 -9.08 2.31
C ILE A 185 4.08 -8.01 1.71
N ASN A 186 5.40 -8.25 1.58
CA ASN A 186 6.33 -7.21 1.13
C ASN A 186 5.97 -6.69 -0.26
N LYS A 187 5.56 -7.56 -1.18
CA LYS A 187 5.11 -7.15 -2.51
C LYS A 187 4.00 -6.10 -2.44
N PHE A 188 3.01 -6.31 -1.57
CA PHE A 188 1.94 -5.36 -1.36
C PHE A 188 2.44 -4.04 -0.75
N LEU A 189 3.31 -4.11 0.26
CA LEU A 189 3.82 -2.92 0.94
C LEU A 189 4.76 -2.05 0.10
N THR A 190 5.37 -2.60 -0.96
CA THR A 190 6.30 -1.89 -1.85
C THR A 190 5.73 -1.63 -3.25
N ALA A 191 4.48 -2.01 -3.52
CA ALA A 191 3.87 -1.86 -4.84
C ALA A 191 3.76 -0.40 -5.32
N GLY A 192 3.72 0.55 -4.36
CA GLY A 192 3.64 1.98 -4.61
C GLY A 192 4.99 2.70 -4.71
N ASP A 193 6.11 2.00 -4.50
CA ASP A 193 7.46 2.58 -4.48
C ASP A 193 8.05 2.82 -5.91
#